data_AF-A0A8G2CMD6-F1
#
_entry.id   AF-A0A8G2CMD6-F1
#
_cell.length_a   1.000
_cell.length_b   1.000
_cell.length_c   1.000
_cell.angle_alpha   90.00
_cell.angle_beta   90.00
_cell.angle_gamma   90.00
#
_symmetry.space_group_name_H-M   'P 1'
#
loop_
_entity.id
_entity.type
_entity.pdbx_description
1 polymer ?
#
loop_
_entity_poly.entity_id
_entity_poly.type
_entity_poly.pdbx_seq_one_letter_code
_entity_poly.pdbx_strand_id
1 'polypeptide(L)'
;MIRLILMCCLVAGCTVGKPVTITKIKLVQPAIPTALLTCPGSPIVPAATRQSQVAEYVAALWRAHAICYDHLAAVKQTLQVPLITR
;
A
#
# COMPACT_ATOMS: atom_id res chain seq x y z
N MET A 1 29.25 18.86 55.10
CA MET A 1 29.87 18.38 53.84
C MET A 1 28.91 17.53 53.01
N ILE A 2 28.16 16.59 53.59
CA ILE A 2 27.12 15.79 52.90
C ILE A 2 26.06 16.62 52.15
N ARG A 3 25.61 17.76 52.72
CA ARG A 3 24.64 18.66 52.06
C ARG A 3 25.14 19.27 50.74
N LEU A 4 26.45 19.46 50.60
CA LEU A 4 27.07 20.09 49.43
C LEU A 4 27.20 19.09 48.26
N ILE A 5 27.42 17.82 48.59
CA ILE A 5 27.47 16.70 47.64
C ILE A 5 26.07 16.43 47.06
N LEU A 6 25.04 16.42 47.92
CA LEU A 6 23.66 16.22 47.49
C LEU A 6 23.20 17.31 46.50
N MET A 7 23.56 18.57 46.78
CA MET A 7 23.20 19.71 45.93
C MET A 7 23.87 19.64 44.56
N CYS A 8 25.12 19.13 44.48
CA CYS A 8 25.85 18.99 43.21
C CYS A 8 25.24 17.91 42.30
N CYS A 9 24.75 16.81 42.87
CA CYS A 9 24.08 15.74 42.12
C CYS A 9 22.76 16.18 41.46
N LEU A 10 22.04 17.12 42.07
CA LEU A 10 20.77 17.64 41.52
C LEU A 10 20.96 18.51 40.26
N VAL A 11 22.10 19.19 40.11
CA VAL A 11 22.35 20.08 38.95
C VAL A 11 22.86 19.32 37.72
N ALA A 12 23.46 18.14 37.92
CA ALA A 12 24.02 17.33 36.83
C ALA A 12 22.96 16.60 35.99
N GLY A 13 21.70 16.52 36.44
CA GLY A 13 20.63 15.80 35.74
C GLY A 13 19.91 16.59 34.63
N CYS A 14 20.07 17.91 34.55
CA CYS A 14 19.23 18.76 33.68
C CYS A 14 19.79 19.02 32.27
N THR A 15 20.94 18.47 31.89
CA THR A 15 21.57 18.73 30.57
C THR A 15 21.57 17.53 29.64
N VAL A 16 20.75 16.50 29.90
CA VAL A 16 20.48 15.45 28.90
C VAL A 16 19.72 16.10 27.74
N GLY A 17 20.50 16.53 26.74
CA GLY A 17 19.99 17.11 25.50
C GLY A 17 18.96 16.16 24.90
N LYS A 18 17.80 16.71 24.53
CA LYS A 18 16.73 15.95 23.88
C LYS A 18 17.34 15.12 22.75
N PRO A 19 17.11 13.80 22.71
CA PRO A 19 17.62 12.98 21.60
C PRO A 19 17.06 13.55 20.31
N VAL A 20 17.96 14.01 19.44
CA VAL A 20 17.60 14.52 18.11
C VAL A 20 17.22 13.30 17.29
N THR A 21 15.93 12.99 17.25
CA THR A 21 15.39 11.97 16.35
C THR A 21 15.53 12.49 14.92
N ILE A 22 16.59 12.07 14.24
CA ILE A 22 16.75 12.26 12.79
C ILE A 22 15.73 11.34 12.12
N THR A 23 14.61 11.91 11.70
CA THR A 23 13.61 11.21 10.88
C THR A 23 14.21 10.93 9.50
N LYS A 24 14.76 9.73 9.31
CA LYS A 24 15.16 9.26 7.99
C LYS A 24 13.90 8.98 7.17
N ILE A 25 13.60 9.86 6.22
CA ILE A 25 12.55 9.62 5.22
C ILE A 25 13.11 8.56 4.26
N LYS A 26 12.64 7.32 4.39
CA LYS A 26 12.93 6.25 3.42
C LYS A 26 11.80 6.22 2.40
N LEU A 27 12.09 6.64 1.18
CA LEU A 27 11.16 6.42 0.06
C LEU A 27 11.15 4.92 -0.24
N VAL A 28 10.05 4.23 0.06
CA VAL A 28 9.86 2.85 -0.35
C VAL A 28 8.86 2.84 -1.49
N GLN A 29 9.30 2.36 -2.64
CA GLN A 29 8.43 2.15 -3.78
C GLN A 29 7.95 0.70 -3.75
N PRO A 30 6.64 0.45 -3.54
CA PRO A 30 6.12 -0.91 -3.52
C PRO A 30 6.30 -1.54 -4.90
N ALA A 31 6.89 -2.73 -4.94
CA ALA A 31 7.03 -3.49 -6.17
C ALA A 31 5.68 -4.12 -6.53
N ILE A 32 5.01 -3.57 -7.55
CA ILE A 32 3.74 -4.12 -8.05
C ILE A 32 4.05 -5.06 -9.23
N PRO A 33 3.61 -6.33 -9.17
CA PRO A 33 3.70 -7.24 -10.31
C PRO A 33 3.03 -6.64 -11.55
N THR A 34 3.73 -6.64 -12.69
CA THR A 34 3.22 -6.10 -13.96
C THR A 34 1.94 -6.80 -14.44
N ALA A 35 1.75 -8.07 -14.09
CA ALA A 35 0.52 -8.81 -14.40
C ALA A 35 -0.73 -8.21 -13.73
N LEU A 36 -0.59 -7.51 -12.60
CA LEU A 36 -1.70 -6.82 -11.93
C LEU A 36 -2.01 -5.45 -12.56
N LEU A 37 -1.10 -4.92 -13.37
CA LEU A 37 -1.26 -3.64 -14.05
C LEU A 37 -1.93 -3.77 -15.42
N THR A 38 -2.21 -4.99 -15.85
CA THR A 38 -2.92 -5.29 -17.09
C THR A 38 -4.31 -5.83 -16.78
N CYS A 39 -5.30 -5.29 -17.49
CA CYS A 39 -6.65 -5.82 -17.51
C CYS A 39 -6.90 -6.52 -18.85
N PRO A 40 -7.71 -7.60 -18.85
CA PRO A 40 -8.14 -8.21 -20.10
C PRO A 40 -8.84 -7.15 -20.98
N GLY A 41 -8.60 -7.23 -22.29
CA GLY A 41 -9.26 -6.36 -23.25
C GLY A 41 -10.77 -6.54 -23.22
N SER A 42 -11.51 -5.49 -23.59
CA SER A 42 -12.95 -5.62 -23.76
C SER A 42 -13.27 -6.67 -24.83
N PRO A 43 -14.23 -7.58 -24.61
CA PRO A 43 -14.72 -8.45 -25.66
C PRO A 43 -15.28 -7.60 -26.82
N ILE A 44 -15.12 -8.10 -28.04
CA ILE A 44 -15.66 -7.47 -29.25
C ILE A 44 -17.18 -7.64 -29.24
N VAL A 45 -17.92 -6.56 -29.51
CA VAL A 45 -19.38 -6.60 -29.62
C VAL A 45 -19.76 -7.50 -30.81
N PRO A 46 -20.51 -8.60 -30.59
CA PRO A 46 -20.88 -9.48 -31.68
C PRO A 46 -21.98 -8.84 -32.53
N ALA A 47 -21.97 -9.13 -33.84
CA ALA A 47 -23.15 -8.98 -34.68
C ALA A 47 -24.15 -10.09 -34.33
N ALA A 48 -24.92 -9.88 -33.27
CA ALA A 48 -25.78 -10.91 -32.69
C ALA A 48 -27.00 -11.18 -33.56
N THR A 49 -27.18 -12.44 -33.95
CA THR A 49 -28.39 -12.96 -34.62
C THR A 49 -29.21 -13.85 -33.69
N ARG A 50 -28.63 -14.27 -32.56
CA ARG A 50 -29.27 -15.13 -31.55
C ARG A 50 -29.05 -14.57 -30.15
N GLN A 51 -30.03 -14.78 -29.28
CA GLN A 51 -29.96 -14.36 -27.86
C GLN A 51 -28.80 -15.04 -27.10
N SER A 52 -28.43 -16.26 -27.48
CA SER A 52 -27.27 -16.94 -26.89
C SER A 52 -25.96 -16.17 -27.09
N GLN A 53 -25.79 -15.52 -28.24
CA GLN A 53 -24.59 -14.72 -28.54
C GLN A 53 -24.51 -13.46 -27.67
N VAL A 54 -25.66 -12.85 -27.39
CA VAL A 54 -25.76 -11.71 -26.46
C VAL A 54 -25.42 -12.17 -25.05
N ALA A 55 -25.97 -13.29 -24.60
CA ALA A 55 -25.69 -13.85 -23.27
C ALA A 55 -24.20 -14.19 -23.08
N GLU A 56 -23.58 -14.82 -24.09
CA GLU A 56 -22.15 -15.14 -24.08
C GLU A 56 -21.28 -13.86 -24.03
N TYR A 57 -21.65 -12.84 -24.80
CA TYR A 57 -20.97 -11.54 -24.77
C TYR A 57 -21.06 -10.87 -23.40
N VAL A 58 -22.26 -10.82 -22.80
CA VAL A 58 -22.46 -10.24 -21.46
C VAL A 58 -21.67 -11.02 -20.41
N ALA A 59 -21.65 -12.35 -20.48
CA ALA A 59 -20.86 -13.18 -19.58
C ALA A 59 -19.35 -12.93 -19.75
N ALA A 60 -18.86 -12.77 -20.99
CA ALA A 60 -17.47 -12.44 -21.26
C ALA A 60 -17.10 -11.05 -20.71
N LEU A 61 -17.98 -10.05 -20.89
CA LEU A 61 -17.80 -8.70 -20.36
C LEU A 61 -17.70 -8.72 -18.83
N TRP A 62 -18.59 -9.46 -18.17
CA TRP A 62 -18.62 -9.57 -16.72
C TRP A 62 -17.37 -10.25 -16.16
N ARG A 63 -16.89 -11.33 -16.80
CA ARG A 63 -15.62 -11.98 -16.41
C ARG A 63 -14.42 -11.05 -16.56
N ALA A 64 -14.34 -10.32 -17.68
CA ALA A 64 -13.25 -9.37 -17.91
C ALA A 64 -13.24 -8.27 -16.84
N HIS A 65 -14.42 -7.75 -16.48
CA HIS A 65 -14.57 -6.77 -15.40
C HIS A 65 -14.10 -7.33 -14.05
N ALA A 66 -14.56 -8.53 -13.67
CA ALA A 66 -14.20 -9.16 -12.40
C ALA A 66 -12.67 -9.29 -12.24
N ILE A 67 -11.98 -9.78 -13.26
CA ILE A 67 -10.51 -9.94 -13.25
C ILE A 67 -9.82 -8.59 -13.00
N CYS A 68 -10.24 -7.55 -13.72
CA CYS A 68 -9.66 -6.22 -13.57
C CYS A 68 -9.92 -5.63 -12.17
N TYR A 69 -11.11 -5.86 -11.63
CA TYR A 69 -11.46 -5.43 -10.27
C TYR A 69 -10.63 -6.13 -9.21
N ASP A 70 -10.42 -7.44 -9.34
CA ASP A 70 -9.58 -8.24 -8.43
C ASP A 70 -8.12 -7.78 -8.48
N HIS A 71 -7.59 -7.49 -9.68
CA HIS A 71 -6.26 -6.94 -9.84
C HIS A 71 -6.10 -5.59 -9.13
N LEU A 72 -7.07 -4.68 -9.30
CA LEU A 72 -7.08 -3.39 -8.62
C LEU A 72 -7.16 -3.52 -7.09
N ALA A 73 -7.94 -4.48 -6.58
CA ALA A 73 -8.00 -4.77 -5.15
C ALA A 73 -6.65 -5.26 -4.62
N ALA A 74 -5.96 -6.15 -5.34
CA ALA A 74 -4.63 -6.64 -4.96
C ALA A 74 -3.57 -5.52 -4.98
N VAL A 75 -3.61 -4.64 -5.98
CA VAL A 75 -2.75 -3.44 -6.02
C VAL A 75 -3.01 -2.56 -4.81
N LYS A 76 -4.28 -2.26 -4.49
CA LYS A 76 -4.65 -1.46 -3.32
C LYS A 76 -4.12 -2.06 -2.02
N GLN A 77 -4.23 -3.37 -1.84
CA GLN A 77 -3.67 -4.06 -0.66
C GLN A 77 -2.16 -3.89 -0.58
N THR A 78 -1.45 -4.00 -1.70
CA THR A 78 0.02 -3.85 -1.76
C THR A 78 0.47 -2.45 -1.36
N LEU A 79 -0.33 -1.43 -1.74
CA LEU A 79 -0.07 -0.03 -1.39
C LEU A 79 -0.42 0.30 0.08
N GLN A 80 -1.31 -0.46 0.70
CA GLN A 80 -1.77 -0.23 2.07
C GLN A 80 -0.88 -0.88 3.14
N VAL A 81 0.07 -1.74 2.75
CA VAL A 81 1.05 -2.31 3.69
C VAL A 81 1.93 -1.18 4.25
N PRO A 82 1.89 -0.89 5.56
CA PRO A 82 2.73 0.13 6.15
C PRO A 82 4.19 -0.26 5.98
N LEU A 83 4.98 0.65 5.39
CA LEU A 83 6.42 0.56 5.10
C LEU A 83 7.31 0.49 6.36
N ILE A 84 6.78 -0.01 7.48
CA ILE A 84 7.37 0.03 8.82
C ILE A 84 7.99 -1.34 9.19
N THR A 85 7.71 -2.41 8.44
CA THR A 85 8.15 -3.78 8.78
C THR A 85 9.15 -4.35 7.76
N ARG A 86 10.37 -3.80 7.74
CA ARG A 86 11.58 -4.57 7.39
C ARG A 86 12.87 -3.82 7.76
#